data_AF-A0A967WRK0-F1
#
_entry.id   AF-A0A967WRK0-F1
#
_cell.length_a   1.000
_cell.length_b   1.000
_cell.length_c   1.000
_cell.angle_alpha   90.00
_cell.angle_beta   90.00
_cell.angle_gamma   90.00
#
_symmetry.space_group_name_H-M   'P 1'
#
loop_
_entity.id
_entity.type
_entity.pdbx_description
1 polymer ?
#
loop_
_entity_poly.entity_id
_entity_poly.type
_entity_poly.pdbx_seq_one_letter_code
_entity_poly.pdbx_strand_id
1 'polypeptide(L)'
;RDVEASAIIRECVETGKGIQTPSGFVGVWLDSPMIDLIHGAGTIEKELPAMVRQFARFGLDMVNDPILVYPTLHYQNGGVTLQADGSTSIPNLYGAGEISGG
;
A
#
# COMPACT_ATOMS: atom_id res chain seq x y z
N ARG A 1 -7.69 -2.57 -6.57
CA ARG A 1 -6.53 -3.00 -5.77
C ARG A 1 -6.18 -4.45 -6.07
N ASP A 2 -7.11 -5.39 -6.06
CA ASP A 2 -6.80 -6.82 -6.29
C ASP A 2 -6.18 -7.12 -7.67
N VAL A 3 -6.75 -6.57 -8.74
CA VAL A 3 -6.22 -6.73 -10.11
C VAL A 3 -4.84 -6.09 -10.25
N GLU A 4 -4.66 -4.90 -9.68
CA GLU A 4 -3.40 -4.16 -9.69
C GLU A 4 -2.30 -4.94 -8.93
N ALA A 5 -2.58 -5.37 -7.70
CA ALA A 5 -1.64 -6.15 -6.90
C ALA A 5 -1.27 -7.47 -7.61
N SER A 6 -2.27 -8.17 -8.17
CA SER A 6 -2.04 -9.40 -8.94
C SER A 6 -1.17 -9.15 -10.17
N ALA A 7 -1.38 -8.03 -10.87
CA ALA A 7 -0.57 -7.65 -12.02
C ALA A 7 0.88 -7.35 -11.62
N ILE A 8 1.11 -6.63 -10.52
CA ILE A 8 2.47 -6.36 -10.01
C ILE A 8 3.16 -7.66 -9.59
N ILE A 9 2.47 -8.54 -8.86
CA ILE A 9 3.03 -9.85 -8.45
C ILE A 9 3.41 -10.66 -9.68
N ARG A 10 2.52 -10.76 -10.66
CA ARG A 10 2.78 -11.48 -11.92
C ARG A 10 4.00 -10.92 -12.64
N GLU A 11 4.10 -9.59 -12.79
CA GLU A 11 5.21 -8.95 -13.48
C GLU A 11 6.56 -9.22 -12.79
N CYS A 12 6.58 -9.15 -11.46
CA CYS A 12 7.77 -9.39 -10.66
C CYS A 12 8.17 -10.88 -10.60
N VAL A 13 7.21 -11.79 -10.38
CA VAL A 13 7.49 -13.18 -10.00
C VAL A 13 7.36 -14.14 -11.18
N GLU A 14 6.34 -13.99 -12.02
CA GLU A 14 6.09 -14.91 -13.14
C GLU A 14 6.80 -14.45 -14.41
N THR A 15 6.70 -13.16 -14.75
CA THR A 15 7.32 -12.61 -15.96
C THR A 15 8.80 -12.29 -15.75
N GLY A 16 9.23 -12.07 -14.51
CA GLY A 16 10.63 -11.77 -14.17
C GLY A 16 11.09 -10.38 -14.63
N LYS A 17 10.16 -9.43 -14.78
CA LYS A 17 10.42 -8.05 -15.22
C LYS A 17 10.43 -7.03 -14.08
N GLY A 18 10.30 -7.50 -12.85
CA GLY A 18 10.47 -6.66 -11.66
C GLY A 18 11.90 -6.12 -11.55
N ILE A 19 12.02 -4.97 -10.88
CA ILE A 19 13.30 -4.36 -10.55
C ILE A 19 13.86 -5.05 -9.32
N GLN A 20 15.00 -5.72 -9.47
CA GLN A 20 15.67 -6.38 -8.36
C GLN A 20 16.51 -5.38 -7.56
N THR A 21 16.35 -5.37 -6.25
CA THR A 21 17.16 -4.57 -5.34
C THR A 21 18.46 -5.30 -4.99
N PRO A 22 19.50 -4.60 -4.51
CA PRO A 22 20.71 -5.24 -3.99
C PRO A 22 20.47 -6.23 -2.84
N SER A 23 19.36 -6.07 -2.10
CA SER A 23 18.92 -6.98 -1.03
C SER A 23 18.17 -8.21 -1.53
N GLY A 24 17.95 -8.36 -2.84
CA GLY A 24 17.28 -9.50 -3.45
C GLY A 24 15.75 -9.41 -3.49
N PHE A 25 15.16 -8.29 -3.06
CA PHE A 25 13.72 -8.03 -3.25
C PHE A 25 13.43 -7.61 -4.70
N VAL A 26 12.16 -7.71 -5.08
CA VAL A 26 11.66 -7.28 -6.39
C VAL A 26 10.50 -6.31 -6.24
N GLY A 27 10.39 -5.35 -7.15
CA GLY A 27 9.32 -4.35 -7.16
C GLY A 27 9.11 -3.72 -8.53
N VAL A 28 8.19 -2.78 -8.61
CA VAL A 28 7.96 -1.94 -9.79
C VAL A 28 8.13 -0.47 -9.43
N TRP A 29 8.44 0.36 -10.41
CA TRP A 29 8.49 1.81 -10.22
C TRP A 29 7.09 2.40 -10.18
N LEU A 30 6.80 3.15 -9.13
CA LEU A 30 5.69 4.09 -9.06
C LEU A 30 6.23 5.48 -9.43
N ASP A 31 5.79 5.96 -10.59
CA ASP A 31 6.23 7.24 -11.16
C ASP A 31 5.48 8.42 -10.51
N SER A 32 5.85 8.77 -9.28
CA SER A 32 5.32 9.95 -8.59
C SER A 32 5.69 11.28 -9.25
N PRO A 33 6.88 11.48 -9.86
CA PRO A 33 7.21 12.72 -10.59
C PRO A 33 6.21 13.07 -11.69
N MET A 34 5.54 12.08 -12.30
CA MET A 34 4.46 12.35 -13.27
C MET A 34 3.33 13.23 -12.73
N ILE A 35 3.08 13.26 -11.42
CA ILE A 35 2.05 14.12 -10.83
C ILE A 35 2.36 15.59 -11.12
N ASP A 36 3.58 16.03 -10.87
CA ASP A 36 4.01 17.41 -11.15
C ASP A 36 4.11 17.69 -12.66
N LEU A 37 4.49 16.70 -13.46
CA LEU A 37 4.51 16.85 -14.93
C LEU A 37 3.10 17.09 -15.51
N ILE A 38 2.08 16.45 -14.95
CA ILE A 38 0.69 16.55 -15.44
C ILE A 38 -0.05 17.74 -14.81
N HIS A 39 0.20 18.02 -13.54
CA HIS A 39 -0.58 18.98 -12.76
C HIS A 39 0.16 20.29 -12.43
N GLY A 40 1.44 20.39 -12.82
CA GLY A 40 2.29 21.55 -12.59
C GLY A 40 3.23 21.37 -11.40
N ALA A 41 4.40 21.99 -11.47
CA ALA A 41 5.42 21.92 -10.44
C ALA A 41 4.90 22.40 -9.07
N GLY A 42 5.22 21.67 -8.01
CA GLY A 42 4.78 21.94 -6.64
C GLY A 42 3.44 21.29 -6.26
N THR A 43 2.85 20.47 -7.14
CA THR A 43 1.58 19.80 -6.86
C THR A 43 1.75 18.72 -5.79
N ILE A 44 2.83 17.94 -5.87
CA ILE A 44 3.14 16.88 -4.90
C ILE A 44 3.30 17.47 -3.50
N GLU A 45 4.07 18.55 -3.33
CA GLU A 45 4.27 19.19 -2.02
C GLU A 45 3.00 19.81 -1.47
N LYS A 46 2.12 20.32 -2.34
CA LYS A 46 0.85 20.93 -1.93
C LYS A 46 -0.19 19.89 -1.53
N GLU A 47 -0.39 18.86 -2.35
CA GLU A 47 -1.48 17.89 -2.20
C GLU A 47 -1.06 16.65 -1.38
N LEU A 48 0.23 16.28 -1.39
CA LEU A 48 0.78 15.12 -0.68
C LEU A 48 1.89 15.48 0.35
N PRO A 49 1.76 16.56 1.15
CA PRO A 49 2.83 17.06 2.02
C PRO A 49 3.27 16.04 3.08
N ALA A 50 2.36 15.18 3.53
CA ALA A 50 2.68 14.13 4.50
C ALA A 50 3.60 13.06 3.91
N MET A 51 3.38 12.68 2.65
CA MET A 51 4.19 11.69 1.95
C MET A 51 5.59 12.23 1.68
N VAL A 52 5.70 13.47 1.19
CA VAL A 52 7.01 14.14 0.99
C VAL A 52 7.85 14.09 2.26
N ARG A 53 7.27 14.47 3.41
CA ARG A 53 7.96 14.38 4.70
C ARG A 53 8.32 12.95 5.10
N GLN A 54 7.45 11.98 4.83
CA GLN A 54 7.68 10.58 5.18
C GLN A 54 8.85 10.00 4.37
N PHE A 55 8.88 10.20 3.06
CA PHE A 55 9.96 9.71 2.18
C PHE A 55 11.29 10.43 2.46
N ALA A 56 11.25 11.75 2.69
CA ALA A 56 12.45 12.52 3.04
C ALA A 56 13.14 12.01 4.31
N ARG A 57 12.40 11.49 5.29
CA ARG A 57 12.97 10.87 6.52
C ARG A 57 13.82 9.62 6.21
N PHE A 58 13.61 8.99 5.07
CA PHE A 58 14.40 7.85 4.59
C PHE A 58 15.42 8.26 3.52
N GLY A 59 15.62 9.56 3.29
CA GLY A 59 16.54 10.07 2.26
C GLY A 59 16.04 9.86 0.84
N LEU A 60 14.73 9.70 0.64
CA LEU A 60 14.10 9.51 -0.67
C LEU A 60 13.39 10.79 -1.10
N ASP A 61 13.59 11.18 -2.36
CA ASP A 61 12.95 12.33 -2.99
C ASP A 61 11.85 11.88 -3.95
N MET A 62 10.62 11.74 -3.45
CA MET A 62 9.50 11.29 -4.28
C MET A 62 9.01 12.33 -5.31
N VAL A 63 9.47 13.59 -5.20
CA VAL A 63 9.10 14.66 -6.14
C VAL A 63 9.86 14.50 -7.44
N ASN A 64 11.15 14.13 -7.35
CA ASN A 64 12.04 14.03 -8.48
C ASN A 64 12.36 12.58 -8.90
N ASP A 65 12.28 11.62 -7.97
CA ASP A 65 12.60 10.22 -8.22
C ASP A 65 11.34 9.31 -8.09
N PRO A 66 11.22 8.27 -8.93
CA PRO A 66 10.18 7.27 -8.79
C PRO A 66 10.39 6.41 -7.52
N ILE A 67 9.30 5.94 -6.94
CA ILE A 67 9.32 5.11 -5.73
C ILE A 67 9.26 3.64 -6.12
N LEU A 68 10.14 2.80 -5.57
CA LEU A 68 10.02 1.35 -5.73
C LEU A 68 8.90 0.81 -4.83
N VAL A 69 7.91 0.13 -5.41
CA VAL A 69 6.76 -0.43 -4.69
C VAL A 69 6.55 -1.90 -4.97
N TYR A 70 5.95 -2.60 -4.00
CA TYR A 70 5.47 -3.97 -4.12
C TYR A 70 4.23 -4.15 -3.23
N PRO A 71 3.22 -4.95 -3.62
CA PRO A 71 2.03 -5.16 -2.81
C PRO A 71 2.36 -5.75 -1.43
N THR A 72 1.76 -5.19 -0.38
CA THR A 72 1.85 -5.69 0.98
C THR A 72 0.47 -6.01 1.54
N LEU A 73 0.40 -6.89 2.55
CA LEU A 73 -0.82 -7.06 3.33
C LEU A 73 -1.20 -5.74 3.98
N HIS A 74 -2.49 -5.40 3.93
CA HIS A 74 -2.98 -4.10 4.40
C HIS A 74 -4.18 -4.19 5.34
N TYR A 75 -5.05 -5.20 5.17
CA TYR A 75 -6.26 -5.38 5.97
C TYR A 75 -6.58 -6.85 6.16
N GLN A 76 -7.16 -7.21 7.31
CA GLN A 76 -7.63 -8.56 7.61
C GLN A 76 -9.15 -8.63 7.52
N ASN A 77 -9.67 -9.28 6.47
CA ASN A 77 -11.11 -9.51 6.33
C ASN A 77 -11.63 -10.65 7.25
N GLY A 78 -10.74 -11.53 7.70
CA GLY A 78 -11.06 -12.55 8.70
C GLY A 78 -10.96 -12.00 10.10
N GLY A 79 -11.62 -12.65 11.05
CA GLY A 79 -11.65 -12.19 12.44
C GLY A 79 -12.61 -13.04 13.28
N VAL A 80 -13.08 -12.46 14.37
CA VAL A 80 -14.11 -13.07 15.22
C VAL A 80 -15.47 -12.92 14.54
N THR A 81 -16.20 -14.03 14.41
CA THR A 81 -17.58 -13.99 13.92
C THR A 81 -18.47 -13.31 14.95
N LEU A 82 -19.17 -12.26 14.53
CA LEU A 82 -20.08 -11.49 15.34
C LEU A 82 -21.50 -11.63 14.81
N GLN A 83 -22.47 -11.60 15.72
CA GLN A 83 -23.86 -11.38 15.35
C GLN A 83 -24.09 -9.92 14.96
N ALA A 84 -25.26 -9.61 14.39
CA ALA A 84 -25.59 -8.25 13.96
C ALA A 84 -25.60 -7.20 15.10
N ASP A 85 -25.73 -7.64 16.36
CA ASP A 85 -25.64 -6.80 17.56
C ASP A 85 -24.22 -6.68 18.14
N GLY A 86 -23.22 -7.27 17.46
CA GLY A 86 -21.81 -7.28 17.87
C GLY A 86 -21.46 -8.37 18.89
N SER A 87 -22.40 -9.22 19.30
CA SER A 87 -22.11 -10.32 20.23
C SER A 87 -21.31 -11.45 19.59
N THR A 88 -20.43 -12.06 20.36
CA THR A 88 -19.68 -13.27 19.97
C THR A 88 -20.44 -14.54 20.41
N SER A 89 -19.89 -15.72 20.10
CA SER A 89 -20.37 -16.99 20.65
C SER A 89 -20.12 -17.15 22.16
N ILE A 90 -19.32 -16.29 22.78
CA ILE A 90 -19.04 -16.30 24.21
C ILE A 90 -20.01 -15.35 24.92
N PRO A 91 -20.76 -15.82 25.93
CA PRO A 91 -21.71 -14.98 26.66
C PRO A 91 -21.06 -13.72 27.24
N ASN A 92 -21.71 -12.57 27.02
CA ASN A 92 -21.27 -11.24 27.46
C ASN A 92 -19.95 -10.73 26.85
N LEU A 93 -19.47 -11.33 25.76
CA LEU A 93 -18.34 -10.83 24.99
C LEU A 93 -18.81 -10.27 23.65
N TYR A 94 -18.41 -9.03 23.37
CA TYR A 94 -18.75 -8.27 22.17
C TYR A 94 -17.48 -7.81 21.45
N GLY A 95 -17.59 -7.61 20.13
CA GLY A 95 -16.52 -7.08 19.29
C GLY A 95 -17.03 -6.01 18.33
N ALA A 96 -16.10 -5.21 17.79
CA ALA A 96 -16.38 -4.25 16.72
C ALA A 96 -15.08 -3.87 15.99
N GLY A 97 -15.20 -3.50 14.70
CA GLY A 97 -14.06 -3.06 13.88
C GLY A 97 -13.29 -4.20 13.23
N GLU A 98 -12.01 -3.96 12.92
CA GLU A 98 -11.13 -4.87 12.17
C GLU A 98 -10.91 -6.24 12.85
N ILE A 99 -11.21 -6.35 14.16
CA ILE A 99 -11.16 -7.64 14.86
C ILE A 99 -12.26 -8.61 14.42
N SER A 100 -13.30 -8.11 13.75
CA SER A 100 -14.44 -8.90 13.27
C SER A 100 -14.18 -9.49 11.89
N GLY A 101 -14.73 -10.68 11.63
CA GLY A 101 -14.66 -11.28 10.31
C GLY A 101 -15.33 -12.65 10.27
N GLY A 102 -15.70 -13.06 9.05
CA GLY A 102 -16.65 -14.15 8.81
C GLY A 102 -17.99 -13.62 8.33
#